data_AF-A0A1B0GT90-F1
#
_entry.id   AF-A0A1B0GT90-F1
#
_cell.length_a   1.000
_cell.length_b   1.000
_cell.length_c   1.000
_cell.angle_alpha   90.00
_cell.angle_beta   90.00
_cell.angle_gamma   90.00
#
_symmetry.space_group_name_H-M   'P 1'
#
loop_
_entity.id
_entity.type
_entity.pdbx_description
1 polymer ?
#
loop_
_entity_poly.entity_id
_entity_poly.type
_entity_poly.pdbx_seq_one_letter_code
_entity_poly.pdbx_strand_id
1 'polypeptide(L)'
;MLSRKGIIPEEYVLTRLAEDPAEPSWLLFAMVWWLIAFAHGDLAPGEGTNVPCVTSIHSFSSAFLFSIEVQVTIGFGGRMVTEECPLAILILIVQNIVGLMINAIMLGCIFMKTAQAHRRAETLIFSKHAVITLRHGRLCFM
;
A
#
# COMPACT_ATOMS: atom_id res chain seq x y z
N MET A 1 0.51 -15.95 -32.99
CA MET A 1 0.09 -16.82 -31.87
C MET A 1 -0.29 -15.92 -30.68
N LEU A 2 -1.58 -15.91 -30.35
CA LEU A 2 -2.20 -15.73 -29.03
C LEU A 2 -1.44 -14.93 -27.94
N SER A 3 -1.34 -13.61 -28.09
CA SER A 3 -1.17 -12.68 -26.94
C SER A 3 -2.29 -11.64 -26.95
N ARG A 4 -3.53 -12.11 -27.03
CA ARG A 4 -4.74 -11.30 -26.81
C ARG A 4 -5.60 -12.00 -25.77
N LYS A 5 -5.19 -11.97 -24.52
CA LYS A 5 -6.07 -12.06 -23.35
C LYS A 5 -5.46 -11.23 -22.21
N GLY A 6 -5.35 -9.92 -22.43
CA GLY A 6 -5.29 -8.94 -21.36
C GLY A 6 -6.64 -8.84 -20.66
N ILE A 7 -7.03 -9.90 -19.95
CA ILE A 7 -8.30 -9.98 -19.17
C ILE A 7 -8.07 -9.56 -17.71
N ILE A 8 -6.93 -8.93 -17.42
CA ILE A 8 -6.76 -8.19 -16.17
C ILE A 8 -6.06 -6.89 -16.56
N PRO A 9 -6.66 -5.70 -16.31
CA PRO A 9 -5.95 -4.46 -16.47
C PRO A 9 -4.65 -4.56 -15.66
N GLU A 10 -3.49 -4.29 -16.26
CA GLU A 10 -2.22 -4.20 -15.52
C GLU A 10 -2.34 -3.27 -14.30
N GLU A 11 -3.23 -2.28 -14.40
CA GLU A 11 -3.67 -1.39 -13.32
C GLU A 11 -4.33 -2.14 -12.15
N TYR A 12 -5.16 -3.17 -12.40
CA TYR A 12 -5.85 -3.98 -11.38
C TYR A 12 -4.89 -4.88 -10.59
N VAL A 13 -3.83 -5.38 -11.23
CA VAL A 13 -2.78 -6.16 -10.55
C VAL A 13 -1.89 -5.23 -9.72
N LEU A 14 -1.61 -4.02 -10.21
CA LEU A 14 -0.90 -2.99 -9.44
C LEU A 14 -1.65 -2.57 -8.20
N THR A 15 -2.96 -2.31 -8.30
CA THR A 15 -3.80 -1.93 -7.14
C THR A 15 -3.88 -3.07 -6.12
N ARG A 16 -4.02 -4.33 -6.56
CA ARG A 16 -4.00 -5.46 -5.63
C ARG A 16 -2.66 -5.64 -4.90
N LEU A 17 -1.54 -5.62 -5.62
CA LEU A 17 -0.20 -5.75 -5.02
C LEU A 17 0.13 -4.59 -4.06
N ALA A 18 -0.50 -3.44 -4.25
CA ALA A 18 -0.41 -2.27 -3.40
C ALA A 18 -1.29 -2.37 -2.14
N GLU A 19 -2.48 -2.96 -2.25
CA GLU A 19 -3.40 -3.16 -1.13
C GLU A 19 -2.97 -4.30 -0.20
N ASP A 20 -2.39 -5.38 -0.74
CA ASP A 20 -2.01 -6.60 0.00
C ASP A 20 -1.11 -6.37 1.25
N PRO A 21 -0.06 -5.51 1.22
CA PRO A 21 0.78 -5.26 2.40
C PRO A 21 0.23 -4.19 3.36
N ALA A 22 -0.67 -3.32 2.91
CA ALA A 22 -1.14 -2.17 3.70
C ALA A 22 -2.27 -2.55 4.66
N GLU A 23 -3.23 -3.37 4.22
CA GLU A 23 -4.37 -3.83 5.02
C GLU A 23 -3.99 -4.53 6.35
N PRO A 24 -3.07 -5.51 6.38
CA PRO A 24 -2.71 -6.18 7.63
C PRO A 24 -1.99 -5.24 8.61
N SER A 25 -1.25 -4.25 8.10
CA SER A 25 -0.51 -3.31 8.96
C SER A 25 -1.43 -2.36 9.73
N TRP A 26 -2.49 -1.84 9.08
CA TRP A 26 -3.46 -0.97 9.74
C TRP A 26 -4.19 -1.70 10.87
N LEU A 27 -4.58 -2.96 10.66
CA LEU A 27 -5.24 -3.79 11.67
C LEU A 27 -4.32 -4.12 12.84
N LEU A 28 -3.05 -4.43 12.56
CA LEU A 28 -2.07 -4.70 13.62
C LEU A 28 -1.85 -3.47 14.49
N PHE A 29 -1.60 -2.30 13.89
CA PHE A 29 -1.43 -1.06 14.65
C PHE A 29 -2.72 -0.63 15.35
N ALA A 30 -3.89 -0.86 14.75
CA ALA A 30 -5.18 -0.59 15.40
C ALA A 30 -5.37 -1.42 16.68
N MET A 31 -4.98 -2.69 16.66
CA MET A 31 -4.98 -3.54 17.85
C MET A 31 -4.03 -3.01 18.92
N VAL A 32 -2.84 -2.55 18.54
CA VAL A 32 -1.88 -1.95 19.49
C VAL A 32 -2.45 -0.67 20.11
N TRP A 33 -3.01 0.22 19.31
CA TRP A 33 -3.64 1.46 19.80
C TRP A 33 -4.80 1.19 20.74
N TRP A 34 -5.65 0.22 20.40
CA TRP A 34 -6.74 -0.21 21.24
C TRP A 34 -6.25 -0.81 22.57
N LEU A 35 -5.19 -1.63 22.55
CA LEU A 35 -4.57 -2.20 23.75
C LEU A 35 -3.94 -1.13 24.64
N ILE A 36 -3.31 -0.09 24.08
CA ILE A 36 -2.77 1.03 24.85
C ILE A 36 -3.91 1.77 25.56
N ALA A 37 -4.97 2.11 24.84
CA ALA A 37 -6.12 2.79 25.41
C ALA A 37 -6.82 1.91 26.48
N PHE A 38 -6.87 0.59 26.26
CA PHE A 38 -7.41 -0.36 27.24
C PHE A 38 -6.54 -0.47 28.50
N ALA A 39 -5.21 -0.58 28.33
CA ALA A 39 -4.26 -0.70 29.44
C ALA A 39 -4.14 0.59 30.27
N HIS A 40 -4.28 1.76 29.64
CA HIS A 40 -4.31 3.05 30.31
C HIS A 40 -5.64 3.29 31.04
N GLY A 41 -6.72 2.61 30.62
CA GLY A 41 -8.05 2.77 31.19
C GLY A 41 -8.89 3.86 30.50
N ASP A 42 -8.47 4.33 29.32
CA ASP A 42 -9.18 5.36 28.53
C ASP A 42 -10.56 4.91 28.05
N LEU A 43 -10.79 3.60 27.98
CA LEU A 43 -12.07 3.01 27.58
C LEU A 43 -13.05 2.89 28.75
N ALA A 44 -12.61 3.06 30.00
CA ALA A 44 -13.49 2.97 31.15
C ALA A 44 -14.38 4.22 31.24
N PRO A 45 -15.69 4.08 31.50
CA PRO A 45 -16.56 5.23 31.76
C PRO A 45 -16.20 5.84 33.12
N GLY A 46 -15.20 6.72 33.14
CA GLY A 46 -14.76 7.47 34.32
C GLY A 46 -14.85 8.97 34.08
N GLU A 47 -15.28 9.72 35.10
CA GLU A 47 -15.40 11.18 35.07
C GLU A 47 -14.07 11.85 34.71
N GLY A 48 -13.90 12.24 33.44
CA GLY A 48 -13.25 13.47 32.94
C GLY A 48 -11.92 14.01 33.49
N THR A 49 -11.25 13.36 34.43
CA THR A 49 -10.05 13.90 35.11
C THR A 49 -8.75 13.37 34.57
N ASN A 50 -8.75 12.21 33.89
CA ASN A 50 -7.56 11.63 33.31
C ASN A 50 -7.40 12.08 31.87
N VAL A 51 -6.23 12.62 31.54
CA VAL A 51 -5.86 12.95 30.16
C VAL A 51 -5.59 11.63 29.42
N PRO A 52 -6.31 11.31 28.33
CA PRO A 52 -6.15 10.04 27.62
C PRO A 52 -4.86 10.02 26.81
N CYS A 53 -4.30 8.84 26.51
CA CYS A 53 -3.11 8.72 25.66
C CYS A 53 -3.38 9.21 24.22
N VAL A 54 -4.60 8.98 23.73
CA VAL A 54 -5.09 9.47 22.43
C VAL A 54 -6.51 9.96 22.61
N THR A 55 -6.80 11.17 22.14
CA THR A 55 -8.13 11.76 22.28
C THR A 55 -9.17 11.03 21.43
N SER A 56 -10.40 10.93 21.95
CA SER A 56 -11.57 10.43 21.20
C SER A 56 -11.46 8.98 20.69
N ILE A 57 -10.79 8.11 21.45
CA ILE A 57 -10.85 6.65 21.28
C ILE A 57 -11.93 6.08 22.21
N HIS A 58 -12.98 5.52 21.61
CA HIS A 58 -14.13 4.95 22.34
C HIS A 58 -14.35 3.46 22.04
N SER A 59 -13.84 2.97 20.91
CA SER A 59 -14.04 1.61 20.43
C SER A 59 -12.88 1.17 19.54
N PHE A 60 -12.81 -0.14 19.24
CA PHE A 60 -11.85 -0.66 18.27
C PHE A 60 -11.94 0.06 16.91
N SER A 61 -13.15 0.39 16.45
CA SER A 61 -13.34 1.13 15.18
C SER A 61 -12.69 2.52 15.22
N SER A 62 -12.75 3.23 16.35
CA SER A 62 -12.07 4.52 16.48
C SER A 62 -10.54 4.40 16.52
N ALA A 63 -10.00 3.34 17.12
CA ALA A 63 -8.57 3.03 17.08
C ALA A 63 -8.11 2.62 15.68
N PHE A 64 -8.94 1.89 14.93
CA PHE A 64 -8.69 1.54 13.53
C PHE A 64 -8.65 2.76 12.62
N LEU A 65 -9.61 3.68 12.75
CA LEU A 65 -9.59 4.94 12.03
C LEU A 65 -8.33 5.76 12.36
N PHE A 66 -7.96 5.86 13.64
CA PHE A 66 -6.73 6.53 14.05
C PHE A 66 -5.47 5.89 13.43
N SER A 67 -5.40 4.56 13.39
CA SER A 67 -4.31 3.82 12.75
C SER A 67 -4.16 4.18 11.26
N ILE A 68 -5.28 4.28 10.53
CA ILE A 68 -5.28 4.71 9.13
C ILE A 68 -4.87 6.18 9.00
N GLU A 69 -5.43 7.06 9.82
CA GLU A 69 -5.14 8.50 9.81
C GLU A 69 -3.65 8.78 10.00
N VAL A 70 -3.01 8.06 10.92
CA VAL A 70 -1.57 8.16 11.19
C VAL A 70 -0.76 7.58 10.03
N GLN A 71 -1.06 6.35 9.59
CA GLN A 71 -0.21 5.65 8.64
C GLN A 71 -0.30 6.19 7.21
N VAL A 72 -1.48 6.68 6.82
CA VAL A 72 -1.71 7.36 5.53
C VAL A 72 -1.41 8.86 5.65
N THR A 73 -1.07 9.34 6.84
CA THR A 73 -0.75 10.75 7.14
C THR A 73 -1.87 11.72 6.77
N ILE A 74 -3.14 11.28 6.90
CA ILE A 74 -4.30 12.13 6.63
C ILE A 74 -4.47 13.15 7.77
N GLY A 75 -4.37 12.69 9.02
CA GLY A 75 -4.36 13.54 10.21
C GLY A 75 -5.56 14.49 10.30
N PHE A 76 -6.79 13.99 10.35
CA PHE A 76 -7.99 14.83 10.43
C PHE A 76 -8.03 15.73 11.68
N GLY A 77 -7.24 15.42 12.71
CA GLY A 77 -7.10 16.23 13.93
C GLY A 77 -8.19 15.99 14.98
N GLY A 78 -9.20 15.17 14.68
CA GLY A 78 -10.23 14.78 15.66
C GLY A 78 -9.73 13.76 16.71
N ARG A 79 -8.60 13.10 16.43
CA ARG A 79 -7.89 12.16 17.30
C ARG A 79 -6.43 12.52 17.30
N MET A 80 -5.89 12.87 18.47
CA MET A 80 -4.52 13.35 18.62
C MET A 80 -3.85 12.62 19.77
N VAL A 81 -2.56 12.28 19.58
CA VAL A 81 -1.73 11.70 20.64
C VAL A 81 -1.42 12.79 21.68
N THR A 82 -1.47 12.44 22.95
CA THR A 82 -1.07 13.32 24.06
C THR A 82 0.31 12.94 24.58
N GLU A 83 0.88 13.80 25.43
CA GLU A 83 2.21 13.60 26.02
C GLU A 83 2.21 12.74 27.30
N GLU A 84 1.03 12.31 27.77
CA GLU A 84 0.87 11.49 28.98
C GLU A 84 1.54 10.12 28.85
N CYS A 85 1.45 9.52 27.67
CA CYS A 85 1.87 8.15 27.44
C CYS A 85 3.09 8.09 26.51
N PRO A 86 4.32 7.99 27.05
CA PRO A 86 5.52 7.90 26.21
C PRO A 86 5.52 6.65 25.32
N LEU A 87 4.83 5.58 25.74
CA LEU A 87 4.61 4.39 24.91
C LEU A 87 3.81 4.71 23.64
N ALA A 88 2.79 5.58 23.73
CA ALA A 88 2.00 6.00 22.58
C ALA A 88 2.88 6.76 21.55
N ILE A 89 3.76 7.63 22.03
CA ILE A 89 4.72 8.36 21.18
C ILE A 89 5.69 7.38 20.49
N LEU A 90 6.21 6.39 21.22
CA LEU A 90 7.09 5.38 20.64
C LEU A 90 6.39 4.57 19.53
N ILE A 91 5.15 4.12 19.79
CA ILE A 91 4.36 3.38 18.80
C ILE A 91 4.04 4.25 17.57
N LEU A 92 3.73 5.53 17.77
CA LEU A 92 3.55 6.48 16.68
C LEU A 92 4.80 6.57 15.80
N ILE A 93 5.99 6.69 16.39
CA ILE A 93 7.26 6.74 15.63
C ILE A 93 7.47 5.44 14.85
N VAL A 94 7.30 4.29 15.49
CA VAL A 94 7.45 2.97 14.84
C VAL A 94 6.47 2.82 13.68
N GLN A 95 5.21 3.22 13.87
CA GLN A 95 4.18 3.15 12.83
C GLN A 95 4.53 4.03 11.62
N ASN A 96 5.06 5.23 11.84
CA ASN A 96 5.51 6.10 10.76
C ASN A 96 6.66 5.49 9.97
N ILE A 97 7.67 4.92 10.65
CA ILE A 97 8.81 4.27 9.99
C ILE A 97 8.34 3.09 9.13
N VAL A 98 7.48 2.22 9.68
CA VAL A 98 6.93 1.07 8.96
C VAL A 98 6.06 1.51 7.79
N GLY A 99 5.20 2.52 7.99
CA GLY A 99 4.35 3.10 6.93
C GLY A 99 5.16 3.66 5.77
N LEU A 100 6.23 4.41 6.05
CA LEU A 100 7.14 4.93 5.04
C LEU A 100 7.88 3.82 4.28
N MET A 101 8.31 2.76 4.98
CA MET A 101 8.97 1.61 4.36
C MET A 101 8.03 0.89 3.38
N ILE A 102 6.80 0.61 3.80
CA ILE A 102 5.78 -0.04 2.94
C ILE A 102 5.49 0.82 1.72
N ASN A 103 5.29 2.13 1.91
CA ASN A 103 5.03 3.06 0.82
C ASN A 103 6.20 3.12 -0.18
N ALA A 104 7.43 3.17 0.31
CA ALA A 104 8.63 3.18 -0.55
C ALA A 104 8.76 1.88 -1.37
N ILE A 105 8.51 0.73 -0.75
CA ILE A 105 8.54 -0.57 -1.44
C ILE A 105 7.43 -0.63 -2.51
N MET A 106 6.22 -0.22 -2.16
CA MET A 106 5.07 -0.20 -3.08
C MET A 106 5.35 0.70 -4.29
N LEU A 107 5.79 1.94 -4.05
CA LEU A 107 6.14 2.88 -5.12
C LEU A 107 7.29 2.35 -5.98
N GLY A 108 8.28 1.69 -5.37
CA GLY A 108 9.38 1.04 -6.07
C GLY A 108 8.92 -0.09 -7.00
N CYS A 109 8.04 -0.97 -6.52
CA CYS A 109 7.45 -2.05 -7.33
C CYS A 109 6.60 -1.49 -8.48
N ILE A 110 5.79 -0.46 -8.22
CA ILE A 110 4.98 0.25 -9.23
C ILE A 110 5.87 0.87 -10.30
N PHE A 111 6.94 1.56 -9.89
CA PHE A 111 7.87 2.18 -10.82
C PHE A 111 8.60 1.13 -11.67
N MET A 112 9.06 0.04 -11.06
CA MET A 112 9.73 -1.05 -11.77
C MET A 112 8.81 -1.69 -12.81
N LYS A 113 7.52 -1.89 -12.49
CA LYS A 113 6.54 -2.50 -13.38
C LYS A 113 6.08 -1.54 -14.49
N THR A 114 5.89 -0.25 -14.19
CA THR A 114 5.57 0.78 -15.20
C THR A 114 6.73 1.07 -16.15
N ALA A 115 7.98 0.91 -15.68
CA ALA A 115 9.18 0.99 -16.52
C ALA A 115 9.35 -0.21 -17.48
N GLN A 116 8.58 -1.30 -17.31
CA GLN A 116 8.69 -2.44 -18.22
C GLN A 116 8.25 -2.05 -19.64
N ALA A 117 9.16 -2.22 -20.58
CA ALA A 117 8.98 -1.87 -21.98
C ALA A 117 8.09 -2.87 -22.77
N HIS A 118 7.10 -3.52 -22.14
CA HIS A 118 6.22 -4.48 -22.82
C HIS A 118 5.43 -3.81 -23.96
N ARG A 119 5.05 -2.53 -23.78
CA ARG A 119 4.42 -1.72 -24.85
C ARG A 119 5.33 -1.49 -26.06
N ARG A 120 6.65 -1.67 -25.94
CA ARG A 120 7.61 -1.51 -27.05
C ARG A 120 7.56 -2.69 -28.02
N ALA A 121 7.14 -3.87 -27.58
CA ALA A 121 6.91 -5.01 -28.46
C ALA A 121 5.61 -4.87 -29.27
N GLU A 122 4.64 -4.05 -28.80
CA GLU A 122 3.39 -3.79 -29.53
C GLU A 122 3.58 -2.86 -30.74
N THR A 123 4.63 -2.03 -30.74
CA THR A 123 4.97 -1.17 -31.88
C THR A 123 5.91 -1.83 -32.89
N LEU A 124 6.46 -3.01 -32.57
CA LEU A 124 7.26 -3.80 -33.50
C LEU A 124 6.34 -4.66 -34.37
N ILE A 125 6.30 -4.33 -35.66
CA ILE A 125 5.52 -5.07 -36.67
C ILE A 125 6.42 -6.05 -37.42
N PHE A 126 5.94 -7.28 -37.57
CA PHE A 126 6.55 -8.31 -38.41
C PHE A 126 5.64 -8.62 -39.60
N SER A 127 6.24 -9.07 -40.71
CA SER A 127 5.46 -9.54 -41.86
C SER A 127 4.61 -10.76 -41.44
N LYS A 128 3.39 -10.86 -41.98
CA LYS A 128 2.47 -11.96 -41.65
C LYS A 128 2.93 -13.31 -42.21
N HIS A 129 3.69 -13.27 -43.31
CA HIS A 129 4.21 -14.45 -43.99
C HIS A 129 5.69 -14.25 -44.23
N ALA A 130 6.45 -15.31 -43.99
CA ALA A 130 7.81 -15.42 -44.48
C ALA A 130 7.79 -16.10 -45.85
N VAL A 131 8.67 -15.68 -46.74
CA VAL A 131 8.75 -16.18 -48.12
C VAL A 131 10.15 -16.70 -48.43
N ILE A 132 10.20 -17.73 -49.26
CA ILE A 132 11.45 -18.26 -49.79
C ILE A 132 11.55 -17.81 -51.25
N THR A 133 12.61 -17.05 -51.58
CA THR A 133 12.81 -16.53 -52.94
C THR A 133 14.28 -16.58 -53.34
N LEU A 134 14.55 -16.69 -54.64
CA LEU A 134 15.91 -16.65 -55.18
C LEU A 134 16.35 -15.19 -55.31
N ARG A 135 17.39 -14.78 -54.57
CA ARG A 135 17.97 -13.43 -54.65
C ARG A 135 19.47 -13.54 -54.90
N HIS A 136 19.96 -12.93 -55.98
CA HIS A 136 21.36 -13.04 -56.44
C HIS A 136 21.86 -14.49 -56.60
N GLY A 137 21.02 -15.36 -57.17
CA GLY A 137 21.39 -16.76 -57.44
C GLY A 137 21.43 -17.67 -56.21
N ARG A 138 21.04 -17.19 -55.03
CA ARG A 138 20.91 -17.99 -53.80
C ARG A 138 19.47 -18.00 -53.31
N LEU A 139 19.03 -19.15 -52.81
CA LEU A 139 17.73 -19.28 -52.13
C LEU A 139 17.81 -18.61 -50.74
N CYS A 140 16.95 -17.63 -50.48
CA CYS A 140 16.90 -16.87 -49.23
C CYS A 140 15.51 -16.96 -48.59
N PHE A 141 15.48 -17.08 -47.26
CA PHE A 141 14.28 -16.96 -46.43
C PHE A 141 14.18 -15.53 -45.89
N MET A 142 13.04 -14.88 -46.08
CA MET A 142 12.76 -13.50 -45.67
C MET A 142 11.45 -13.42 -44.89
#